data_AF-A0A4Y8Q9R8-F1
#
_entry.id   AF-A0A4Y8Q9R8-F1
#
_cell.length_a   1.000
_cell.length_b   1.000
_cell.length_c   1.000
_cell.angle_alpha   90.00
_cell.angle_beta   90.00
_cell.angle_gamma   90.00
#
_symmetry.space_group_name_H-M   'P 1'
#
loop_
_entity.id
_entity.type
_entity.pdbx_description
1 polymer ?
#
loop_
_entity_poly.entity_id
_entity_poly.type
_entity_poly.pdbx_seq_one_letter_code
_entity_poly.pdbx_strand_id
1 'polypeptide(L)'
;MTSESVILINQRHEVAGTLIEFKDELMRIQVTEEHEVELTEFILALYKGKQIEAKVIIVKPGEIGLFIPLLPEDYFNDRRNFPRIRVDLPAVLIQQSRYEERIVRIRLHDVSHRGFSFVTENDEDVEPGMLSRMVIQSEQLPVICDIVVTNQVEQAGRLRYGSRIQFMDNANIRILYGYMLAKQV
;
A
#
# COMPACT_ATOMS: atom_id res chain seq x y z
N MET A 1 20.61 4.35 -18.76
CA MET A 1 19.39 3.85 -18.10
C MET A 1 18.99 2.58 -18.84
N THR A 2 18.99 1.44 -18.15
CA THR A 2 18.54 0.16 -18.72
C THR A 2 17.02 0.19 -18.83
N SER A 3 16.51 0.12 -20.05
CA SER A 3 15.08 -0.04 -20.33
C SER A 3 14.60 -1.39 -19.79
N GLU A 4 13.61 -1.38 -18.90
CA GLU A 4 13.06 -2.62 -18.34
C GLU A 4 11.90 -3.11 -19.21
N SER A 5 11.89 -4.41 -19.56
CA SER A 5 10.87 -5.00 -20.42
C SER A 5 9.62 -5.41 -19.66
N VAL A 6 8.46 -5.25 -20.30
CA VAL A 6 7.16 -5.73 -19.83
C VAL A 6 6.47 -6.45 -20.99
N ILE A 7 5.85 -7.60 -20.73
CA ILE A 7 5.02 -8.30 -21.71
C ILE A 7 3.59 -8.33 -21.17
N LEU A 8 2.62 -7.92 -21.99
CA LEU A 8 1.21 -7.92 -21.64
C LEU A 8 0.51 -9.06 -22.36
N ILE A 9 -0.18 -9.91 -21.62
CA ILE A 9 -0.81 -11.12 -22.16
C ILE A 9 -2.29 -11.11 -21.77
N ASN A 10 -3.16 -11.24 -22.77
CA ASN A 10 -4.56 -11.61 -22.57
C ASN A 10 -4.92 -12.83 -23.45
N GLN A 11 -6.21 -13.13 -23.59
CA GLN A 11 -6.70 -14.25 -24.40
C GLN A 11 -6.53 -14.05 -25.92
N ARG A 12 -6.23 -12.83 -26.38
CA ARG A 12 -6.26 -12.43 -27.79
C ARG A 12 -4.89 -12.03 -28.34
N HIS A 13 -4.00 -11.53 -27.50
CA HIS A 13 -2.74 -10.94 -27.93
C HIS A 13 -1.67 -10.95 -26.84
N GLU A 14 -0.43 -10.92 -27.31
CA GLU A 14 0.77 -10.69 -26.53
C GLU A 14 1.42 -9.38 -27.02
N VAL A 15 1.60 -8.41 -26.12
CA VAL A 15 2.12 -7.09 -26.45
C VAL A 15 3.39 -6.85 -25.65
N ALA A 16 4.51 -6.70 -26.35
CA ALA A 16 5.78 -6.34 -25.73
C ALA A 16 5.88 -4.81 -25.58
N GLY A 17 6.41 -4.38 -24.44
CA GLY A 17 6.62 -2.98 -24.14
C GLY A 17 7.81 -2.74 -23.23
N THR A 18 8.12 -1.46 -23.04
CA THR A 18 9.16 -0.98 -22.14
C THR A 18 8.54 -0.18 -21.02
N LEU A 19 8.96 -0.41 -19.78
CA LEU A 19 8.49 0.35 -18.64
C LEU A 19 8.91 1.83 -18.78
N ILE A 20 7.93 2.73 -18.77
CA ILE A 20 8.13 4.18 -18.65
C ILE A 20 8.23 4.56 -17.17
N GLU A 21 7.25 4.11 -16.39
CA GLU A 21 7.09 4.47 -14.98
C GLU A 21 6.37 3.34 -14.25
N PHE A 22 6.87 2.97 -13.08
CA PHE A 22 6.14 2.14 -12.13
C PHE A 22 6.11 2.84 -10.78
N LYS A 23 4.99 3.47 -10.47
CA LYS A 23 4.80 4.22 -9.25
C LYS A 23 3.47 3.84 -8.61
N ASP A 24 3.54 3.47 -7.34
CA ASP A 24 2.41 3.01 -6.56
C ASP A 24 1.66 1.83 -7.22
N GLU A 25 0.42 2.04 -7.63
CA GLU A 25 -0.43 1.05 -8.32
C GLU A 25 -0.47 1.28 -9.83
N LEU A 26 0.27 2.29 -10.33
CA LEU A 26 0.29 2.65 -11.74
C LEU A 26 1.57 2.16 -12.40
N MET A 27 1.41 1.32 -13.43
CA MET A 27 2.47 0.93 -14.34
C MET A 27 2.19 1.51 -15.74
N ARG A 28 3.09 2.35 -16.24
CA ARG A 28 3.02 2.93 -17.59
C ARG A 28 4.06 2.26 -18.49
N ILE A 29 3.62 1.85 -19.66
CA ILE A 29 4.38 1.02 -20.58
C ILE A 29 4.36 1.70 -21.95
N GLN A 30 5.54 1.89 -22.51
CA GLN A 30 5.73 2.28 -23.90
C GLN A 30 5.60 1.03 -24.77
N VAL A 31 4.67 1.06 -25.71
CA VAL A 31 4.50 0.05 -26.76
C VAL A 31 4.84 0.69 -28.10
N THR A 32 5.36 -0.11 -29.03
CA THR A 32 5.83 0.39 -30.35
C THR A 32 4.98 -0.10 -31.50
N GLU A 33 4.22 -1.17 -31.29
CA GLU A 33 3.36 -1.80 -32.28
C GLU A 33 1.90 -1.45 -32.03
N GLU A 34 1.09 -1.43 -33.10
CA GLU A 34 -0.36 -1.38 -32.96
C GLU A 34 -0.84 -2.60 -32.18
N HIS A 35 -1.77 -2.38 -31.25
CA HIS A 35 -2.25 -3.40 -30.35
C HIS A 35 -3.76 -3.28 -30.18
N GLU A 36 -4.39 -4.40 -29.82
CA GLU A 36 -5.84 -4.47 -29.59
C GLU A 36 -6.21 -4.34 -28.10
N VAL A 37 -5.26 -3.96 -27.23
CA VAL A 37 -5.53 -3.77 -25.80
C VAL A 37 -6.64 -2.72 -25.59
N GLU A 38 -7.71 -3.11 -24.89
CA GLU A 38 -8.85 -2.23 -24.63
C GLU A 38 -8.82 -1.62 -23.22
N LEU A 39 -9.42 -0.43 -23.08
CA LEU A 39 -9.61 0.20 -21.77
C LEU A 39 -10.51 -0.68 -20.89
N THR A 40 -10.23 -0.72 -19.58
CA THR A 40 -10.95 -1.48 -18.56
C THR A 40 -10.81 -3.00 -18.61
N GLU A 41 -10.08 -3.52 -19.59
CA GLU A 41 -9.72 -4.94 -19.69
C GLU A 41 -8.83 -5.38 -18.52
N PHE A 42 -8.93 -6.64 -18.12
CA PHE A 42 -7.98 -7.27 -17.21
C PHE A 42 -6.91 -8.01 -18.00
N ILE A 43 -5.65 -7.72 -17.71
CA ILE A 43 -4.50 -8.23 -18.45
C ILE A 43 -3.45 -8.78 -17.48
N LEU A 44 -2.70 -9.78 -17.94
CA LEU A 44 -1.56 -10.31 -17.22
C LEU A 44 -0.29 -9.60 -17.67
N ALA A 45 0.36 -8.85 -16.79
CA ALA A 45 1.65 -8.22 -17.05
C ALA A 45 2.80 -9.09 -16.53
N LEU A 46 3.68 -9.53 -17.43
CA LEU A 46 4.95 -10.17 -17.11
C LEU A 46 6.04 -9.09 -16.96
N TYR A 47 6.55 -8.93 -15.75
CA TYR A 47 7.59 -7.94 -15.44
C TYR A 47 8.57 -8.53 -14.42
N LYS A 48 9.88 -8.45 -14.71
CA LYS A 48 10.97 -9.01 -13.88
C LYS A 48 10.77 -10.49 -13.50
N GLY A 49 10.26 -11.29 -14.44
CA GLY A 49 10.02 -12.73 -14.24
C GLY A 49 8.81 -13.05 -13.36
N LYS A 50 7.94 -12.09 -13.11
CA LYS A 50 6.73 -12.24 -12.30
C LYS A 50 5.49 -11.90 -13.11
N GLN A 51 4.35 -12.53 -12.75
CA GLN A 51 3.06 -12.29 -13.38
C GLN A 51 2.19 -11.41 -12.48
N ILE A 52 1.65 -10.32 -13.02
CA ILE A 52 0.82 -9.35 -12.31
C ILE A 52 -0.54 -9.29 -13.00
N GLU A 53 -1.62 -9.60 -12.30
CA GLU A 53 -2.95 -9.25 -12.79
C GLU A 53 -3.15 -7.75 -12.64
N ALA A 54 -3.50 -7.08 -13.74
CA ALA A 54 -3.68 -5.64 -13.78
C ALA A 54 -4.92 -5.28 -14.59
N LYS A 55 -5.47 -4.10 -14.32
CA LYS A 55 -6.56 -3.53 -15.09
C LYS A 55 -6.03 -2.43 -16.00
N VAL A 56 -6.35 -2.48 -17.28
CA VAL A 56 -5.99 -1.42 -18.24
C VAL A 56 -6.81 -0.18 -17.93
N ILE A 57 -6.12 0.93 -17.66
CA ILE A 57 -6.75 2.22 -17.29
C ILE A 57 -6.33 3.37 -18.21
N ILE A 58 -5.32 3.18 -19.06
CA ILE A 58 -4.91 4.13 -20.10
C ILE A 58 -4.59 3.34 -21.37
N VAL A 59 -5.15 3.78 -22.49
CA VAL A 59 -4.77 3.33 -23.83
C VAL A 59 -4.59 4.56 -24.71
N LYS A 60 -3.37 4.78 -25.20
CA LYS A 60 -3.00 5.87 -26.12
C LYS A 60 -2.06 5.31 -27.19
N PRO A 61 -1.89 5.99 -28.35
CA PRO A 61 -0.89 5.60 -29.32
C PRO A 61 0.50 5.48 -28.68
N GLY A 62 1.03 4.26 -28.66
CA GLY A 62 2.33 3.94 -28.07
C GLY A 62 2.37 3.84 -26.54
N GLU A 63 1.26 3.97 -25.82
CA GLU A 63 1.28 3.94 -24.36
C GLU A 63 0.09 3.16 -23.78
N ILE A 64 0.40 2.24 -22.87
CA ILE A 64 -0.58 1.52 -22.06
C ILE A 64 -0.30 1.81 -20.59
N GLY A 65 -1.36 2.16 -19.85
CA GLY A 65 -1.32 2.33 -18.40
C GLY A 65 -2.15 1.27 -17.71
N LEU A 66 -1.55 0.66 -16.69
CA LEU A 66 -2.11 -0.43 -15.92
C LEU A 66 -2.29 -0.03 -14.45
N PHE A 67 -3.44 -0.37 -13.90
CA PHE A 67 -3.72 -0.34 -12.49
C PHE A 67 -3.45 -1.72 -11.90
N ILE A 68 -2.57 -1.79 -10.91
CA ILE A 68 -2.15 -3.02 -10.25
C ILE A 68 -2.82 -3.04 -8.87
N PRO A 69 -3.94 -3.78 -8.69
CA PRO A 69 -4.83 -3.62 -7.55
C PRO A 69 -4.20 -3.99 -6.21
N LEU A 70 -3.24 -4.92 -6.18
CA LEU A 70 -2.55 -5.37 -4.98
C LEU A 70 -1.20 -5.94 -5.39
N LEU A 71 -0.09 -5.33 -5.00
CA LEU A 71 1.21 -6.00 -5.12
C LEU A 71 1.30 -7.08 -4.04
N PRO A 72 1.48 -8.37 -4.40
CA PRO A 72 1.77 -9.41 -3.41
C PRO A 72 2.99 -9.04 -2.56
N GLU A 73 3.01 -9.52 -1.31
CA GLU A 73 3.99 -9.21 -0.27
C GLU A 73 5.47 -9.28 -0.72
N ASP A 74 5.78 -10.05 -1.76
CA ASP A 74 7.13 -10.34 -2.23
C ASP A 74 7.63 -9.53 -3.45
N TYR A 75 6.84 -8.59 -3.99
CA TYR A 75 7.17 -7.97 -5.28
C TYR A 75 8.33 -6.97 -5.25
N PHE A 76 8.57 -6.33 -4.11
CA PHE A 76 9.72 -5.44 -3.92
C PHE A 76 10.33 -5.72 -2.55
N ASN A 77 11.29 -6.63 -2.51
CA ASN A 77 12.18 -6.76 -1.36
C ASN A 77 13.17 -5.56 -1.23
N ASP A 78 12.95 -4.50 -2.01
CA ASP A 78 13.54 -3.19 -1.77
C ASP A 78 12.68 -2.43 -0.75
N ARG A 79 13.19 -2.36 0.48
CA ARG A 79 12.45 -2.08 1.71
C ARG A 79 11.71 -0.72 1.80
N ARG A 80 11.66 0.13 0.77
CA ARG A 80 11.07 1.50 0.83
C ARG A 80 10.55 2.10 -0.50
N ASN A 81 9.88 1.35 -1.36
CA ASN A 81 9.36 1.90 -2.63
C ASN A 81 8.07 2.74 -2.53
N PHE A 82 7.49 2.90 -1.32
CA PHE A 82 6.25 3.65 -1.15
C PHE A 82 6.43 4.84 -0.21
N PRO A 83 5.96 6.04 -0.62
CA PRO A 83 6.07 7.24 0.19
C PRO A 83 5.29 7.05 1.50
N ARG A 84 6.00 7.24 2.61
CA ARG A 84 5.40 7.35 3.93
C ARG A 84 5.12 8.80 4.21
N ILE A 85 3.89 9.09 4.59
CA ILE A 85 3.46 10.45 4.88
C ILE A 85 3.65 10.66 6.37
N ARG A 86 4.46 11.64 6.73
CA ARG A 86 4.62 12.02 8.12
C ARG A 86 3.34 12.66 8.62
N VAL A 87 2.86 12.20 9.76
CA VAL A 87 1.65 12.68 10.40
C VAL A 87 1.88 12.84 11.91
N ASP A 88 0.96 13.54 12.56
CA ASP A 88 0.83 13.58 14.02
C ASP A 88 -0.66 13.45 14.33
N LEU A 89 -1.14 12.21 14.36
CA LEU A 89 -2.57 11.91 14.52
C LEU A 89 -2.82 11.04 15.75
N PRO A 90 -3.80 11.40 16.60
CA PRO A 90 -4.21 10.54 17.70
C PRO A 90 -4.96 9.31 17.17
N ALA A 91 -4.73 8.16 17.79
CA ALA A 91 -5.45 6.92 17.50
C ALA A 91 -5.52 6.04 18.75
N VAL A 92 -6.37 5.02 18.69
CA VAL A 92 -6.42 3.96 19.71
C VAL A 92 -6.21 2.60 19.08
N LEU A 93 -5.52 1.73 19.80
CA LEU A 93 -5.43 0.31 19.51
C LEU A 93 -6.30 -0.46 20.49
N ILE A 94 -7.16 -1.32 19.96
CA ILE A 94 -7.97 -2.24 20.73
C ILE A 94 -7.36 -3.63 20.52
N GLN A 95 -6.73 -4.16 21.57
CA GLN A 95 -6.14 -5.49 21.60
C GLN A 95 -7.09 -6.41 22.36
N GLN A 96 -7.63 -7.41 21.67
CA GLN A 96 -8.56 -8.37 22.28
C GLN A 96 -7.85 -9.69 22.55
N SER A 97 -7.63 -10.00 23.81
CA SER A 97 -7.16 -11.32 24.24
C SER A 97 -8.35 -12.24 24.55
N ARG A 98 -8.08 -13.51 24.90
CA ARG A 98 -9.13 -14.44 25.35
C ARG A 98 -9.87 -13.98 26.61
N TYR A 99 -9.27 -13.08 27.40
CA TYR A 99 -9.73 -12.77 28.75
C TYR A 99 -10.03 -11.29 28.97
N GLU A 100 -9.49 -10.40 28.14
CA GLU A 100 -9.63 -8.96 28.30
C GLU A 100 -9.54 -8.21 26.97
N GLU A 101 -10.24 -7.08 26.91
CA GLU A 101 -10.03 -6.07 25.90
C GLU A 101 -9.18 -4.96 26.50
N ARG A 102 -8.07 -4.64 25.84
CA ARG A 102 -7.17 -3.57 26.24
C ARG A 102 -7.18 -2.47 25.20
N ILE A 103 -7.41 -1.23 25.65
CA ILE A 103 -7.39 -0.04 24.79
C ILE A 103 -6.12 0.74 25.09
N VAL A 104 -5.25 0.86 24.09
CA VAL A 104 -3.97 1.58 24.18
C VAL A 104 -4.06 2.86 23.37
N ARG A 105 -3.75 3.99 23.99
CA ARG A 105 -3.69 5.30 23.29
C ARG A 105 -2.36 5.46 22.60
N ILE A 106 -2.42 5.80 21.32
CA ILE A 106 -1.24 5.92 20.46
C ILE A 106 -1.28 7.21 19.65
N ARG A 107 -0.09 7.59 19.16
CA ARG A 107 0.11 8.71 18.26
C ARG A 107 0.83 8.26 17.02
N LEU A 108 0.19 8.42 15.86
CA LEU A 108 0.76 8.06 14.57
C LEU A 108 1.84 9.07 14.17
N HIS A 109 2.95 8.55 13.65
CA HIS A 109 4.07 9.33 13.12
C HIS A 109 4.21 9.25 11.62
N ASP A 110 3.87 8.08 11.04
CA ASP A 110 3.81 7.93 9.61
C ASP A 110 2.72 6.95 9.19
N VAL A 111 2.20 7.20 7.99
CA VAL A 111 1.13 6.43 7.36
C VAL A 111 1.60 6.01 5.97
N SER A 112 1.25 4.78 5.59
CA SER A 112 1.38 4.26 4.24
C SER A 112 0.20 3.35 3.92
N HIS A 113 0.02 3.00 2.65
CA HIS A 113 -0.99 2.03 2.23
C HIS A 113 -0.81 0.63 2.86
N ARG A 114 0.37 0.32 3.42
CA ARG A 114 0.67 -0.99 4.03
C ARG A 114 0.54 -1.01 5.54
N GLY A 115 0.52 0.15 6.19
CA GLY A 115 0.70 0.18 7.63
C GLY A 115 1.08 1.55 8.18
N PHE A 116 1.30 1.55 9.48
CA PHE A 116 1.48 2.75 10.28
C PHE A 116 2.72 2.62 11.15
N SER A 117 3.31 3.76 11.50
CA SER A 117 4.23 3.85 12.62
C SER A 117 3.66 4.74 13.70
N PHE A 118 3.82 4.34 14.96
CA PHE A 118 3.26 5.06 16.09
C PHE A 118 4.10 4.89 17.36
N VAL A 119 3.80 5.71 18.36
CA VAL A 119 4.27 5.59 19.75
C VAL A 119 3.05 5.51 20.66
N THR A 120 3.23 4.95 21.85
CA THR A 120 2.19 5.00 22.89
C THR A 120 2.25 6.31 23.65
N GLU A 121 1.11 6.81 24.12
CA GLU A 121 1.05 8.11 24.82
C GLU A 121 1.42 8.00 26.31
N ASN A 122 1.25 6.81 26.92
CA ASN A 122 1.41 6.57 28.36
C ASN A 122 2.45 5.49 28.69
N ASP A 123 3.46 5.29 27.83
CA ASP A 123 4.47 4.23 27.97
C ASP A 123 3.86 2.81 28.12
N GLU A 124 2.66 2.62 27.59
CA GLU A 124 2.00 1.34 27.54
C GLU A 124 2.67 0.46 26.48
N ASP A 125 3.09 -0.75 26.85
CA ASP A 125 3.63 -1.70 25.88
C ASP A 125 2.53 -2.29 25.00
N VAL A 126 2.81 -2.41 23.70
CA VAL A 126 1.96 -3.08 22.73
C VAL A 126 2.62 -4.39 22.30
N GLU A 127 1.88 -5.49 22.42
CA GLU A 127 2.38 -6.82 22.09
C GLU A 127 2.54 -7.01 20.57
N PRO A 128 3.77 -7.27 20.06
CA PRO A 128 3.98 -7.58 18.65
C PRO A 128 3.32 -8.90 18.22
N GLY A 129 2.89 -8.99 16.97
CA GLY A 129 2.27 -10.20 16.41
C GLY A 129 0.77 -10.35 16.71
N MET A 130 0.22 -9.56 17.63
CA MET A 130 -1.20 -9.61 17.97
C MET A 130 -2.06 -8.81 16.96
N LEU A 131 -3.14 -9.41 16.47
CA LEU A 131 -4.14 -8.71 15.67
C LEU A 131 -4.87 -7.70 16.55
N SER A 132 -4.84 -6.43 16.14
CA SER A 132 -5.38 -5.32 16.91
C SER A 132 -6.22 -4.42 16.01
N ARG A 133 -7.35 -3.92 16.51
CA ARG A 133 -8.15 -2.94 15.79
C ARG A 133 -7.62 -1.54 16.06
N MET A 134 -7.23 -0.82 15.02
CA MET A 134 -6.84 0.59 15.09
C MET A 134 -8.02 1.48 14.69
N VAL A 135 -8.27 2.50 15.50
CA VAL A 135 -9.24 3.57 15.22
C VAL A 135 -8.49 4.91 15.25
N ILE A 136 -8.36 5.56 14.09
CA ILE A 136 -7.70 6.86 13.99
C ILE A 136 -8.71 7.95 14.37
N GLN A 137 -8.41 8.70 15.43
CA GLN A 137 -9.29 9.69 16.05
C GLN A 137 -9.07 11.08 15.47
N SER A 138 -9.06 11.19 14.13
CA SER A 138 -8.83 12.46 13.44
C SER A 138 -9.82 12.65 12.30
N GLU A 139 -10.40 13.84 12.21
CA GLU A 139 -11.25 14.23 11.07
C GLU A 139 -10.46 14.25 9.75
N GLN A 140 -9.13 14.38 9.81
CA GLN A 140 -8.29 14.37 8.62
C GLN A 140 -8.14 12.97 8.00
N LEU A 141 -8.19 11.92 8.83
CA LEU A 141 -8.02 10.54 8.41
C LEU A 141 -8.86 9.62 9.32
N PRO A 142 -10.20 9.62 9.18
CA PRO A 142 -11.10 8.85 10.04
C PRO A 142 -11.15 7.39 9.58
N VAL A 143 -10.04 6.67 9.77
CA VAL A 143 -9.88 5.28 9.31
C VAL A 143 -9.96 4.30 10.46
N ILE A 144 -10.66 3.19 10.22
CA ILE A 144 -10.70 2.00 11.07
C ILE A 144 -10.12 0.81 10.29
N CYS A 145 -9.21 0.08 10.91
CA CYS A 145 -8.60 -1.11 10.29
C CYS A 145 -8.07 -2.08 11.33
N ASP A 146 -7.84 -3.33 10.91
CA ASP A 146 -7.17 -4.33 11.73
C ASP A 146 -5.71 -4.41 11.28
N ILE A 147 -4.80 -4.32 12.26
CA ILE A 147 -3.35 -4.28 12.08
C ILE A 147 -2.67 -5.37 12.89
N VAL A 148 -1.44 -5.69 12.51
CA VAL A 148 -0.51 -6.45 13.34
C VAL A 148 0.75 -5.61 13.54
N VAL A 149 1.19 -5.46 14.79
CA VAL A 149 2.49 -4.85 15.09
C VAL A 149 3.59 -5.81 14.67
N THR A 150 4.44 -5.38 13.74
CA THR A 150 5.48 -6.23 13.13
C THR A 150 6.84 -6.05 13.78
N ASN A 151 7.10 -4.87 14.34
CA ASN A 151 8.38 -4.54 14.95
C ASN A 151 8.24 -3.42 15.98
N GLN A 152 9.18 -3.42 16.92
CA GLN A 152 9.38 -2.36 17.90
C GLN A 152 10.84 -1.93 17.87
N VAL A 153 11.08 -0.62 17.97
CA VAL A 153 12.42 -0.02 17.98
C VAL A 153 12.44 1.06 19.04
N GLU A 154 13.44 1.02 19.92
CA GLU A 154 13.67 2.10 20.87
C GLU A 154 14.35 3.28 20.16
N GLN A 155 13.75 4.48 20.26
CA GLN A 155 14.29 5.70 19.67
C GLN A 155 14.11 6.86 20.65
N ALA A 156 15.23 7.48 21.05
CA ALA A 156 15.25 8.62 21.98
C ALA A 156 14.50 8.36 23.31
N GLY A 157 14.61 7.14 23.85
CA GLY A 157 13.99 6.74 25.12
C GLY A 157 12.48 6.46 25.02
N ARG A 158 11.93 6.34 23.81
CA ARG A 158 10.53 5.91 23.57
C ARG A 158 10.48 4.72 22.63
N LEU A 159 9.54 3.81 22.85
CA LEU A 159 9.28 2.71 21.95
C LEU A 159 8.45 3.18 20.76
N ARG A 160 9.03 3.00 19.57
CA ARG A 160 8.35 3.22 18.30
C ARG A 160 7.97 1.88 17.70
N TYR A 161 6.70 1.77 17.32
CA TYR A 161 6.15 0.58 16.73
C TYR A 161 5.95 0.77 15.24
N GLY A 162 6.17 -0.29 14.47
CA GLY A 162 5.74 -0.41 13.09
C GLY A 162 4.68 -1.50 12.99
N SER A 163 3.62 -1.22 12.23
CA SER A 163 2.53 -2.14 12.00
C SER A 163 2.25 -2.35 10.52
N ARG A 164 1.56 -3.46 10.24
CA ARG A 164 1.04 -3.82 8.94
C ARG A 164 -0.48 -3.93 9.01
N ILE A 165 -1.16 -3.35 8.03
CA ILE A 165 -2.61 -3.54 7.82
C ILE A 165 -2.84 -4.99 7.41
N GLN A 166 -3.67 -5.71 8.18
CA GLN A 166 -4.15 -7.05 7.83
C GLN A 166 -5.48 -6.97 7.10
N PHE A 167 -6.37 -6.11 7.57
CA PHE A 167 -7.69 -5.94 7.00
C PHE A 167 -8.15 -4.48 7.11
N MET A 168 -8.78 -3.99 6.05
CA MET A 168 -9.41 -2.69 5.98
C MET A 168 -10.54 -2.79 4.96
N ASP A 169 -11.71 -2.24 5.28
CA ASP A 169 -12.81 -2.24 4.31
C ASP A 169 -12.60 -1.24 3.17
N ASN A 170 -13.38 -1.38 2.10
CA ASN A 170 -13.25 -0.55 0.90
C ASN A 170 -13.49 0.95 1.14
N ALA A 171 -14.33 1.32 2.11
CA ALA A 171 -14.59 2.72 2.41
C ALA A 171 -13.36 3.36 3.07
N ASN A 172 -12.79 2.68 4.04
CA ASN A 172 -11.57 3.07 4.73
C ASN A 172 -10.35 3.11 3.80
N ILE A 173 -10.23 2.15 2.87
CA ILE A 173 -9.18 2.16 1.84
C ILE A 173 -9.27 3.44 1.01
N ARG A 174 -10.46 3.81 0.52
CA ARG A 174 -10.63 5.04 -0.28
C ARG A 174 -10.24 6.31 0.48
N ILE A 175 -10.59 6.38 1.77
CA ILE A 175 -10.23 7.50 2.64
C ILE A 175 -8.70 7.59 2.79
N LEU A 176 -8.05 6.46 3.08
CA LEU A 176 -6.59 6.39 3.22
C LEU A 176 -5.87 6.84 1.95
N TYR A 177 -6.26 6.30 0.80
CA TYR A 177 -5.64 6.65 -0.47
C TYR A 177 -5.91 8.10 -0.85
N GLY A 178 -7.13 8.61 -0.66
CA GLY A 178 -7.47 10.02 -0.89
C GLY A 178 -6.62 10.96 -0.03
N TYR A 179 -6.46 10.64 1.26
CA TYR A 179 -5.56 11.37 2.15
C TYR A 179 -4.11 11.33 1.66
N MET A 180 -3.64 10.15 1.24
CA MET A 180 -2.26 9.98 0.81
C MET A 180 -1.94 10.79 -0.44
N LEU A 181 -2.83 10.75 -1.44
CA LEU A 181 -2.67 11.51 -2.68
C LEU A 181 -2.69 13.02 -2.44
N ALA A 182 -3.56 13.51 -1.55
CA ALA A 182 -3.67 14.93 -1.23
C ALA A 182 -2.43 15.52 -0.54
N LYS A 183 -1.60 14.68 0.08
CA LYS A 183 -0.39 15.08 0.84
C LYS A 183 0.92 14.86 0.07
N GLN A 184 0.87 14.27 -1.13
CA GLN A 184 2.03 14.08 -2.00
C GLN A 184 2.25 15.23 -3.01
N VAL A 185 1.35 16.22 -3.04
CA VAL A 185 1.45 17.47 -3.82
C VAL A 185 2.14 18.55 -2.98
#